data_AF-T1BG80-F1
#
_entry.id   AF-T1BG80-F1
#
_cell.length_a   1.000
_cell.length_b   1.000
_cell.length_c   1.000
_cell.angle_alpha   90.00
_cell.angle_beta   90.00
_cell.angle_gamma   90.00
#
_symmetry.space_group_name_H-M   'P 1'
#
loop_
_entity.id
_entity.type
_entity.pdbx_description
1 polymer ?
#
loop_
_entity_poly.entity_id
_entity_poly.type
_entity_poly.pdbx_seq_one_letter_code
_entity_poly.pdbx_strand_id
1 'polypeptide(L)' 'MSIMRINVGPIHPSTHGVLRLVVDVNGDSIVDVNTHIGFLHRGVEKLMETRMY' A
#
# COMPACT_ATOMS: atom_id res chain seq x y z
N MET A 1 -12.13 -23.00 -9.02
CA MET A 1 -10.95 -22.20 -9.39
C MET A 1 -10.10 -21.94 -8.15
N SER A 2 -8.78 -21.84 -8.31
CA SER A 2 -7.85 -21.42 -7.25
C SER A 2 -7.70 -19.90 -7.22
N ILE A 3 -7.56 -19.34 -6.01
CA ILE A 3 -7.24 -17.92 -5.81
C ILE A 3 -5.73 -17.75 -5.94
N MET A 4 -5.29 -16.79 -6.76
CA MET A 4 -3.88 -16.41 -6.92
C MET A 4 -3.60 -15.12 -6.17
N ARG A 5 -2.50 -15.09 -5.42
CA ARG A 5 -2.06 -13.89 -4.70
C ARG A 5 -0.94 -13.19 -5.46
N ILE A 6 -1.13 -11.90 -5.77
CA ILE A 6 -0.19 -11.06 -6.49
C ILE A 6 0.28 -9.92 -5.57
N ASN A 7 1.59 -9.68 -5.53
CA ASN A 7 2.17 -8.56 -4.79
C ASN A 7 2.55 -7.43 -5.76
N VAL A 8 1.88 -6.30 -5.65
CA VAL A 8 2.10 -5.10 -6.47
C VAL A 8 2.70 -4.00 -5.59
N GLY A 9 3.92 -3.56 -5.91
CA GLY A 9 4.64 -2.52 -5.16
C GLY A 9 5.75 -3.05 -4.23
N PRO A 10 6.40 -2.19 -3.44
CA PRO A 10 6.17 -0.74 -3.31
C PRO A 10 6.85 0.13 -4.39
N ILE A 11 7.58 -0.46 -5.34
CA ILE A 11 8.35 0.27 -6.40
C ILE A 11 7.63 0.23 -7.76
N HIS A 12 6.45 -0.39 -7.83
CA HIS A 12 5.75 -0.54 -9.11
C HIS A 12 5.38 0.84 -9.68
N PRO A 13 5.67 1.17 -10.95
CA PRO A 13 5.46 2.53 -11.48
C PRO A 13 4.02 3.06 -11.33
N SER A 14 3.02 2.16 -11.40
CA SER A 14 1.61 2.51 -11.28
C SER A 14 1.13 2.69 -9.82
N THR A 15 1.99 2.56 -8.82
CA THR A 15 1.61 2.81 -7.41
C THR A 15 1.75 4.27 -7.00
N HIS A 16 2.18 5.16 -7.91
CA HIS A 16 2.27 6.62 -7.72
C HIS A 16 2.97 7.03 -6.41
N GLY A 17 4.03 6.31 -6.07
CA GLY A 17 4.72 6.41 -4.78
C GLY A 17 4.88 5.02 -4.15
N VAL A 18 5.04 5.00 -2.82
CA VAL A 18 5.34 3.77 -2.06
C VAL A 18 4.07 3.13 -1.47
N LEU A 19 3.25 2.60 -2.37
CA LEU A 19 2.05 1.83 -2.02
C LEU A 19 2.28 0.36 -2.36
N ARG A 20 1.95 -0.55 -1.44
CA ARG A 20 2.00 -1.99 -1.67
C ARG A 20 0.60 -2.58 -1.56
N LEU A 21 0.18 -3.30 -2.59
CA LEU A 21 -1.09 -4.02 -2.67
C LEU A 21 -0.81 -5.51 -2.76
N VAL A 22 -1.41 -6.28 -1.86
CA VAL A 22 -1.48 -7.74 -1.97
C VAL A 22 -2.87 -8.07 -2.47
N VAL A 23 -2.96 -8.47 -3.74
CA VAL A 23 -4.22 -8.65 -4.47
C VAL A 23 -4.49 -10.14 -4.61
N ASP A 24 -5.67 -10.58 -4.20
CA ASP A 24 -6.17 -11.93 -4.43
C ASP A 24 -7.08 -11.92 -5.66
N VAL A 25 -6.74 -12.74 -6.66
CA VAL A 25 -7.39 -12.76 -7.98
C VAL A 25 -7.93 -14.16 -8.28
N ASN A 26 -9.12 -14.22 -8.88
CA ASN A 26 -9.70 -15.42 -9.46
C ASN A 26 -9.91 -15.20 -10.97
N GLY A 27 -8.94 -15.65 -11.77
CA GLY A 27 -8.89 -15.36 -13.20
C GLY A 27 -8.61 -13.88 -13.45
N ASP A 28 -9.55 -13.17 -14.08
CA ASP A 28 -9.46 -11.72 -14.37
C ASP A 28 -10.20 -10.86 -13.33
N SER A 29 -10.82 -11.49 -12.33
CA SER A 29 -11.61 -10.81 -11.30
C SER A 29 -10.84 -10.69 -10.00
N ILE A 30 -10.81 -9.48 -9.43
CA ILE A 30 -10.28 -9.23 -8.09
C ILE A 30 -11.29 -9.73 -7.06
N VAL A 31 -10.81 -10.52 -6.09
CA VAL A 31 -11.61 -11.07 -4.99
C VAL A 31 -11.37 -10.30 -3.70
N ASP A 32 -10.12 -9.92 -3.44
CA ASP A 32 -9.74 -9.12 -2.27
C ASP A 32 -8.46 -8.31 -2.53
N VAL A 33 -8.27 -7.24 -1.77
CA VAL A 33 -7.07 -6.39 -1.82
C VAL A 33 -6.66 -5.98 -0.41
N ASN A 34 -5.51 -6.50 0.04
CA ASN A 34 -4.88 -6.03 1.26
C ASN A 34 -3.88 -4.89 0.96
N THR A 35 -4.27 -3.69 1.39
CA THR A 35 -3.49 -2.46 1.18
C THR A 35 -2.52 -2.25 2.34
N HIS A 36 -1.22 -2.29 2.04
CA HIS A 36 -0.17 -1.95 3.00
C HIS A 36 0.23 -0.47 2.80
N ILE A 37 -0.06 0.34 3.81
CA ILE A 37 0.28 1.77 3.88
C ILE A 37 1.36 2.04 4.92
N GLY A 38 1.78 3.30 5.05
CA GLY A 38 2.72 3.74 6.09
C GLY A 38 4.18 3.84 5.63
N PHE A 39 4.50 3.47 4.39
CA PHE A 39 5.87 3.62 3.85
C PHE A 39 6.35 5.09 3.78
N LEU A 40 5.43 6.07 3.70
CA LEU A 40 5.73 7.51 3.84
C LEU A 40 5.39 8.08 5.22
N HIS A 41 5.03 7.26 6.19
CA HIS A 41 4.71 7.76 7.52
C HIS A 41 6.00 8.31 8.17
N ARG A 42 6.05 9.63 8.36
CA ARG A 42 7.21 10.33 8.95
C ARG A 42 6.96 10.83 10.38
N GLY A 43 5.86 10.43 11.01
CA GLY A 43 5.50 10.92 12.35
C GLY A 43 5.35 12.45 12.39
N VAL A 44 4.75 13.05 11.35
CA VAL A 44 4.61 14.52 11.24
C VAL A 44 3.89 15.08 12.47
N GLU A 45 2.85 14.41 12.95
CA GLU A 45 2.12 14.77 14.16
C GLU A 45 3.05 14.86 15.38
N LYS A 46 3.90 13.85 15.59
CA LYS A 46 4.89 13.83 16.68
C LYS A 46 5.92 14.95 16.53
N LEU A 47 6.36 15.22 15.30
CA LEU A 47 7.31 16.27 15.00
C LEU A 47 6.74 17.67 15.29
N MET A 48 5.43 17.86 15.13
CA MET A 48 4.78 19.14 15.42
C MET A 48 4.58 19.39 16.90
N GLU A 49 4.64 18.38 17.78
CA GLU A 49 4.55 18.60 19.23
C GLU A 49 5.66 19.52 19.77
N THR A 50 6.81 19.60 19.07
CA THR A 50 7.96 20.40 19.50
C THR A 50 8.24 21.60 18.59
N ARG A 51 7.35 21.90 17.64
CA ARG A 51 7.52 23.02 16.71
C ARG A 51 6.56 24.15 17.04
N MET A 52 7.01 25.39 16.81
CA MET A 52 6.13 26.56 16.85
C MET A 52 5.32 26.63 15.55
N TYR A 53 4.15 27.25 15.64
CA TYR A 53 3.24 27.48 14.52
C TYR A 53 3.80 28.48 13.52
#